data_AF-A0A520I7I7-F1
#
_entry.id   AF-A0A520I7I7-F1
#
_cell.length_a   1.000
_cell.length_b   1.000
_cell.length_c   1.000
_cell.angle_alpha   90.00
_cell.angle_beta   90.00
_cell.angle_gamma   90.00
#
_symmetry.space_group_name_H-M   'P 1'
#
loop_
_entity.id
_entity.type
_entity.pdbx_description
1 polymer ?
#
loop_
_entity_poly.entity_id
_entity_poly.type
_entity_poly.pdbx_seq_one_letter_code
_entity_poly.pdbx_strand_id
1 'polypeptide(L)'
;IAAPETLNFGGLATANARLFADLGQRLEWVKAHPWLRGMRVSLSVDNVFNTRQRVTDATGTVPNTYQPDYLDPLGRTVRLSIRKLFF
;
A
#
# COMPACT_ATOMS: atom_id res chain seq x y z
N ILE A 1 23.06 -6.03 -32.55
CA ILE A 1 23.05 -5.88 -31.08
C ILE A 1 22.66 -4.44 -30.81
N ALA A 2 21.50 -4.17 -30.21
CA ALA A 2 21.11 -2.79 -29.90
C ALA A 2 22.11 -2.20 -28.90
N ALA A 3 22.52 -0.94 -29.11
CA ALA A 3 23.40 -0.26 -28.18
C ALA A 3 22.70 -0.14 -26.81
N PRO A 4 23.43 -0.24 -25.69
CA PRO A 4 22.86 -0.04 -24.37
C PRO A 4 22.23 1.35 -24.28
N GLU A 5 20.96 1.39 -23.89
CA GLU A 5 20.18 2.63 -23.73
C GLU A 5 20.36 3.16 -22.31
N THR A 6 20.76 4.42 -22.18
CA THR A 6 20.90 5.07 -20.86
C THR A 6 19.52 5.43 -20.32
N LEU A 7 19.19 4.89 -19.15
CA LEU A 7 17.95 5.18 -18.44
C LEU A 7 18.22 6.08 -17.23
N ASN A 8 17.41 7.12 -17.07
CA ASN A 8 17.37 8.01 -15.92
C ASN A 8 16.20 7.61 -14.99
N PHE A 9 16.52 7.34 -13.74
CA PHE A 9 15.54 7.01 -12.70
C PHE A 9 15.26 8.26 -11.87
N GLY A 10 14.05 8.80 -12.00
CA GLY A 10 13.60 9.90 -11.16
C GLY A 10 13.51 9.49 -9.70
N GLY A 11 13.66 10.45 -8.78
CA GLY A 11 13.47 10.19 -7.35
C GLY A 11 12.06 9.70 -7.05
N LEU A 12 11.95 8.69 -6.18
CA LEU A 12 10.68 8.13 -5.72
C LEU A 12 10.62 8.19 -4.20
N ALA A 13 9.56 8.81 -3.68
CA ALA A 13 9.21 8.79 -2.27
C ALA A 13 7.76 8.34 -2.13
N THR A 14 7.53 7.34 -1.27
CA THR A 14 6.20 6.81 -0.95
C THR A 14 5.98 6.86 0.56
N ALA A 15 4.72 6.92 0.96
CA ALA A 15 4.33 6.86 2.37
C ALA A 15 3.10 5.97 2.51
N ASN A 16 3.06 5.18 3.58
CA ASN A 16 1.96 4.28 3.91
C ASN A 16 1.37 4.66 5.26
N ALA A 17 0.05 4.56 5.40
CA ALA A 17 -0.66 4.85 6.64
C ALA A 17 -1.45 3.62 7.09
N ARG A 18 -1.43 3.32 8.39
CA ARG A 18 -2.21 2.22 8.96
C ARG A 18 -2.82 2.62 10.30
N LEU A 19 -4.12 2.39 10.40
CA LEU A 19 -4.90 2.51 11.64
C LEU A 19 -5.41 1.13 12.04
N PHE A 20 -5.41 0.83 13.34
CA PHE A 20 -5.96 -0.40 13.87
C PHE A 20 -6.62 -0.19 15.22
N ALA A 21 -7.59 -1.05 15.53
CA ALA A 21 -8.28 -1.08 16.81
C ALA A 21 -8.41 -2.52 17.30
N ASP A 22 -7.96 -2.76 18.53
CA ASP A 22 -8.16 -4.01 19.26
C ASP A 22 -9.45 -3.96 20.08
N LEU A 23 -10.52 -4.55 19.55
CA LEU A 23 -11.85 -4.43 20.15
C LEU A 23 -12.00 -5.29 21.41
N GLY A 24 -11.17 -6.32 21.55
CA GLY A 24 -11.16 -7.22 22.71
C GLY A 24 -10.43 -6.67 23.95
N GLN A 25 -9.73 -5.54 23.86
CA GLN A 25 -8.96 -4.99 24.99
C GLN A 25 -9.82 -4.21 26.00
N ARG A 26 -11.00 -3.72 25.58
CA ARG A 26 -11.92 -2.98 26.46
C ARG A 26 -12.92 -3.92 27.10
N LEU A 27 -12.74 -4.18 28.40
CA LEU A 27 -13.57 -5.13 29.14
C LEU A 27 -15.06 -4.78 29.10
N GLU A 28 -15.43 -3.50 29.20
CA GLU A 28 -16.82 -3.04 29.12
C GLU A 28 -17.47 -3.41 27.77
N TRP A 29 -16.73 -3.24 26.67
CA TRP A 29 -17.22 -3.56 25.34
C TRP A 29 -17.36 -5.05 25.13
N VAL A 30 -16.42 -5.85 25.62
CA VAL A 30 -16.50 -7.31 25.57
C VAL A 30 -17.64 -7.84 26.43
N LYS A 31 -17.91 -7.23 27.60
CA LYS A 31 -19.06 -7.61 28.43
C LYS A 31 -20.39 -7.35 27.72
N ALA A 32 -20.54 -6.18 27.08
CA ALA A 32 -21.74 -5.85 26.31
C ALA A 32 -21.84 -6.66 25.00
N HIS A 33 -20.70 -6.97 24.38
CA HIS A 33 -20.59 -7.64 23.09
C HIS A 33 -19.48 -8.72 23.13
N PRO A 34 -19.78 -9.93 23.65
CA PRO A 34 -18.77 -10.98 23.87
C PRO A 34 -18.05 -11.43 22.59
N TRP A 35 -18.69 -11.27 21.44
CA TRP A 35 -18.11 -11.57 20.14
C TRP A 35 -16.90 -10.69 19.79
N LEU A 36 -16.72 -9.53 20.43
CA LEU A 36 -15.54 -8.67 20.26
C LEU A 36 -14.25 -9.25 20.84
N ARG A 37 -14.34 -10.26 21.71
CA ARG A 37 -13.15 -10.92 22.27
C ARG A 37 -12.24 -11.43 21.15
N GLY A 38 -10.97 -11.06 21.18
CA GLY A 38 -9.99 -11.47 20.17
C GLY A 38 -10.22 -10.88 18.77
N MET A 39 -11.05 -9.83 18.63
CA MET A 39 -11.23 -9.13 17.36
C MET A 39 -10.29 -7.93 17.22
N ARG A 40 -9.74 -7.78 16.00
CA ARG A 40 -9.00 -6.59 15.56
C ARG A 40 -9.54 -6.13 14.22
N VAL A 41 -9.73 -4.82 14.09
CA VAL A 41 -10.03 -4.16 12.80
C VAL A 41 -8.82 -3.32 12.40
N SER A 42 -8.48 -3.30 11.12
CA SER A 42 -7.40 -2.49 10.57
C SER A 42 -7.81 -1.86 9.25
N LEU A 43 -7.45 -0.59 9.06
CA LEU A 43 -7.53 0.13 7.81
C LEU A 43 -6.10 0.50 7.40
N SER A 44 -5.68 0.15 6.19
CA SER A 44 -4.41 0.58 5.64
C SER A 44 -4.59 1.30 4.31
N VAL A 45 -3.75 2.31 4.09
CA VAL A 45 -3.61 3.01 2.82
C VAL A 45 -2.15 2.93 2.43
N ASP A 46 -1.88 2.19 1.36
CA ASP A 46 -0.56 2.04 0.76
C ASP A 46 -0.39 3.10 -0.33
N ASN A 47 0.79 3.70 -0.42
CA ASN A 47 1.11 4.79 -1.34
C ASN A 47 0.11 5.95 -1.26
N VAL A 48 0.03 6.61 -0.10
CA VAL A 48 -0.93 7.68 0.21
C VAL A 48 -0.95 8.79 -0.86
N PHE A 49 0.24 9.13 -1.38
CA PHE A 49 0.43 10.17 -2.40
C PHE A 49 0.28 9.68 -3.85
N ASN A 50 0.06 8.38 -4.06
CA ASN A 50 -0.04 7.76 -5.39
C ASN A 50 1.14 8.10 -6.32
N THR A 51 2.35 8.14 -5.76
CA THR A 51 3.59 8.41 -6.51
C THR A 51 4.09 7.12 -7.14
N ARG A 52 4.55 7.19 -8.39
CA ARG A 52 5.08 6.03 -9.13
C ARG A 52 6.46 6.35 -9.69
N GLN A 53 7.29 5.30 -9.85
CA GLN A 53 8.61 5.44 -10.44
C GLN A 53 8.49 5.99 -11.86
N ARG A 54 9.17 7.11 -12.13
CA ARG A 54 9.33 7.64 -13.49
C ARG A 54 10.72 7.28 -13.98
N VAL A 55 10.79 6.58 -15.12
CA VAL A 55 12.04 6.23 -15.80
C VAL A 55 11.99 6.86 -17.18
N THR A 56 13.04 7.60 -17.56
CA THR A 56 13.14 8.22 -18.88
C THR A 56 14.42 7.79 -19.57
N ASP A 57 14.38 7.68 -20.90
CA ASP A 57 15.56 7.49 -21.73
C ASP A 57 16.37 8.80 -21.88
N ALA A 58 17.41 8.75 -22.71
CA ALA A 58 18.26 9.90 -23.04
C ALA A 58 17.51 11.06 -23.75
N THR A 59 16.34 10.80 -24.32
CA THR A 59 15.47 11.82 -24.95
C THR A 59 14.45 12.42 -23.96
N GLY A 60 14.38 11.88 -22.74
CA GLY A 60 13.39 12.28 -21.73
C GLY A 60 12.03 11.59 -21.89
N THR A 61 11.90 10.66 -22.85
CA THR A 61 10.69 9.87 -23.08
C THR A 61 10.66 8.70 -22.11
N VAL A 62 9.48 8.29 -21.65
CA VAL A 62 9.32 7.07 -20.84
C VAL A 62 9.23 5.88 -21.79
N PRO A 63 10.17 4.92 -21.77
CA PRO A 63 10.08 3.75 -22.63
C PRO A 63 8.86 2.89 -22.27
N ASN A 64 8.29 2.20 -23.27
CA ASN A 64 7.06 1.43 -23.10
C ASN A 64 7.11 0.37 -22.01
N THR A 65 8.28 -0.23 -21.76
CA THR A 65 8.49 -1.23 -20.70
C THR A 65 8.51 -0.62 -19.29
N TYR A 66 8.77 0.67 -19.18
CA TYR A 66 8.86 1.40 -17.91
C TYR A 66 7.70 2.37 -17.71
N GLN A 67 6.59 2.16 -18.41
CA GLN A 67 5.39 2.92 -18.10
C GLN A 67 5.01 2.69 -16.62
N PRO A 68 4.74 3.76 -15.85
CA PRO A 68 4.54 3.66 -14.40
C PRO A 68 3.46 2.64 -14.01
N ASP A 69 2.42 2.50 -14.83
CA ASP A 69 1.28 1.62 -14.59
C ASP A 69 1.60 0.14 -14.84
N TYR A 70 2.65 -0.17 -15.59
CA TYR A 70 3.17 -1.54 -15.70
C TYR A 70 4.06 -1.91 -14.52
N LEU A 71 4.77 -0.94 -13.95
CA LEU A 71 5.65 -1.15 -12.80
C LEU A 71 4.88 -1.20 -11.47
N ASP A 72 3.88 -0.34 -11.30
CA ASP A 72 3.00 -0.28 -10.13
C ASP A 72 1.53 -0.14 -10.59
N PRO A 73 0.91 -1.26 -11.02
CA PRO A 73 -0.45 -1.25 -11.55
C PRO A 73 -1.50 -0.87 -10.51
N LEU A 74 -1.23 -1.14 -9.23
CA LEU A 74 -2.17 -0.83 -8.15
C LEU A 74 -2.05 0.64 -7.72
N GLY A 75 -0.84 1.18 -7.66
CA GLY A 75 -0.61 2.51 -7.10
C GLY A 75 -1.12 2.59 -5.66
N ARG A 76 -1.97 3.58 -5.39
CA ARG A 76 -2.62 3.74 -4.09
C ARG A 76 -3.68 2.68 -3.85
N THR A 77 -3.48 1.90 -2.79
CA THR A 77 -4.42 0.85 -2.38
C THR A 77 -5.00 1.16 -1.01
N VAL A 78 -6.31 0.92 -0.84
CA VAL A 78 -6.99 1.01 0.46
C VAL A 78 -7.47 -0.39 0.85
N ARG A 79 -7.13 -0.84 2.06
CA ARG A 79 -7.49 -2.17 2.55
C ARG A 79 -8.14 -2.09 3.92
N LEU A 80 -9.34 -2.65 4.02
CA LEU A 80 -10.00 -2.94 5.27
C LEU A 80 -9.76 -4.41 5.63
N SER A 81 -9.40 -4.69 6.89
CA SER A 81 -9.17 -6.05 7.37
C SER A 81 -9.81 -6.25 8.74
N ILE A 82 -10.53 -7.36 8.86
CA ILE A 82 -11.15 -7.81 10.11
C ILE A 82 -10.50 -9.14 10.46
N ARG A 83 -9.96 -9.25 11.67
CA ARG A 83 -9.35 -10.47 12.19
C ARG A 83 -10.07 -10.90 13.47
N LYS A 84 -10.40 -12.18 13.57
CA LYS A 84 -10.99 -12.82 14.75
C LYS A 84 -10.10 -13.98 15.19
N LEU A 85 -9.71 -13.97 16.46
CA LEU A 85 -9.09 -15.12 17.12
C LEU A 85 -10.16 -15.96 17.81
N PHE A 86 -10.08 -17.28 17.59
CA PHE A 86 -10.93 -18.28 18.23
C PHE A 86 -10.11 -19.01 19.29
N PHE A 87 -10.68 -19.17 20.48
CA PHE A 87 -10.07 -19.79 21.66
C PHE A 87 -11.06 -20.75 22.29
#